data_AF-A0A2N7QNW8-F1
#
_entry.id   AF-A0A2N7QNW8-F1
#
_cell.length_a   1.000
_cell.length_b   1.000
_cell.length_c   1.000
_cell.angle_alpha   90.00
_cell.angle_beta   90.00
_cell.angle_gamma   90.00
#
_symmetry.space_group_name_H-M   'P 1'
#
loop_
_entity.id
_entity.type
_entity.pdbx_description
1 polymer ?
#
loop_
_entity_poly.entity_id
_entity_poly.type
_entity_poly.pdbx_seq_one_letter_code
_entity_poly.pdbx_strand_id
1 'polypeptide(L)' 'MHDLSGITSNGFDYTAQYDAAALDSVIWAATFRKSGIYRGVRHGRVFDVSKRQSPDVKLAVMEDIEEIWVNEH' A
#
# COMPACT_ATOMS: atom_id res chain seq x y z
N MET A 1 11.13 2.95 -7.48
CA MET A 1 10.11 3.63 -6.67
C MET A 1 8.93 4.07 -7.53
N HIS A 2 7.73 3.63 -7.16
CA HIS A 2 6.46 3.92 -7.82
C HIS A 2 5.49 4.55 -6.82
N ASP A 3 4.82 5.62 -7.22
CA ASP A 3 3.82 6.30 -6.39
C ASP A 3 2.41 5.73 -6.62
N LEU A 4 1.61 5.70 -5.56
CA LEU A 4 0.18 5.43 -5.62
C LEU A 4 -0.60 6.28 -4.61
N SER A 5 -1.89 6.40 -4.85
CA SER A 5 -2.82 7.04 -3.93
C SER A 5 -4.18 6.36 -4.03
N GLY A 6 -4.95 6.40 -2.95
CA GLY A 6 -6.28 5.81 -2.90
C GLY A 6 -7.05 6.25 -1.68
N ILE A 7 -8.22 5.65 -1.51
CA ILE A 7 -9.09 5.83 -0.36
C ILE A 7 -9.38 4.44 0.19
N THR A 8 -9.19 4.24 1.49
CA THR A 8 -9.54 2.99 2.17
C THR A 8 -11.06 2.87 2.34
N SER A 9 -11.58 1.66 2.53
CA SER A 9 -13.03 1.49 2.75
C SER A 9 -13.54 2.17 4.03
N ASN A 10 -12.69 2.37 5.04
CA ASN A 10 -13.02 3.13 6.25
C ASN A 10 -12.84 4.66 6.12
N GLY A 11 -12.63 5.14 4.88
CA GLY A 11 -12.70 6.55 4.50
C GLY A 11 -11.44 7.36 4.83
N PHE A 12 -10.26 6.77 4.70
CA PHE A 12 -8.99 7.48 4.83
C PHE A 12 -8.34 7.60 3.46
N ASP A 13 -7.96 8.82 3.09
CA ASP A 13 -7.12 9.09 1.94
C ASP A 13 -5.69 8.63 2.26
N TYR A 14 -5.02 8.00 1.32
CA TYR A 14 -3.61 7.66 1.47
C TYR A 14 -2.77 8.02 0.25
N THR A 15 -1.52 8.35 0.51
CA THR A 15 -0.44 8.46 -0.47
C THR A 15 0.62 7.44 -0.10
N ALA A 16 1.03 6.60 -1.03
CA ALA A 16 1.99 5.54 -0.77
C ALA A 16 3.03 5.44 -1.87
N GLN A 17 4.17 4.87 -1.52
CA GLN A 17 5.25 4.55 -2.44
C GLN A 17 5.60 3.09 -2.26
N TYR A 18 5.91 2.41 -3.36
CA TYR A 18 6.44 1.05 -3.32
C TYR A 18 7.66 0.91 -4.21
N ASP A 19 8.54 -0.02 -3.83
CA ASP A 19 9.72 -0.34 -4.62
C ASP A 19 10.03 -1.83 -4.58
N ALA A 20 10.75 -2.29 -5.61
CA ALA A 20 11.24 -3.66 -5.66
C ALA A 20 12.18 -3.94 -4.48
N ALA A 21 12.03 -5.12 -3.91
CA ALA A 21 12.84 -5.64 -2.81
C ALA A 21 13.34 -7.06 -3.14
N ALA A 22 14.27 -7.57 -2.33
CA ALA A 22 14.81 -8.91 -2.48
C ALA A 22 13.72 -9.99 -2.37
N LEU A 23 14.04 -11.25 -2.72
CA LEU A 23 13.13 -12.41 -2.55
C LEU A 23 11.79 -12.24 -3.28
N ASP A 24 11.83 -11.72 -4.50
CA ASP A 24 10.64 -11.55 -5.34
C ASP A 24 9.50 -10.81 -4.62
N SER A 25 9.80 -9.60 -4.16
CA SER A 25 8.83 -8.81 -3.39
C SER A 25 8.89 -7.33 -3.70
N VAL A 26 7.87 -6.60 -3.28
CA VAL A 26 7.90 -5.14 -3.16
C VAL A 26 7.69 -4.75 -1.71
N ILE A 27 8.37 -3.70 -1.28
CA ILE A 27 8.08 -3.01 -0.02
C ILE A 27 7.29 -1.75 -0.31
N TRP A 28 6.41 -1.36 0.59
CA TRP A 28 5.64 -0.12 0.47
C TRP A 28 5.58 0.64 1.79
N ALA A 29 5.36 1.96 1.68
CA ALA A 29 5.07 2.84 2.80
C ALA A 29 3.91 3.77 2.42
N ALA A 30 2.89 3.86 3.27
CA ALA A 30 1.66 4.62 3.05
C ALA A 30 1.43 5.62 4.18
N THR A 31 1.12 6.87 3.83
CA THR A 31 0.68 7.92 4.75
C THR A 31 -0.82 8.10 4.65
N PHE A 32 -1.52 7.98 5.78
CA PHE A 32 -2.98 8.07 5.86
C PHE A 32 -3.44 9.41 6.44
N ARG A 33 -4.48 9.96 5.82
CA ARG A 33 -5.15 11.19 6.25
C ARG A 33 -6.66 10.95 6.28
N LYS A 34 -7.36 11.62 7.18
CA LYS A 34 -8.83 11.67 7.21
C LYS A 34 -9.27 13.11 7.24
N SER A 35 -9.98 13.54 6.20
CA SER A 35 -10.37 14.95 6.02
C SER A 35 -9.15 15.89 6.09
N GLY A 36 -8.05 15.49 5.44
CA GLY A 36 -6.78 16.23 5.43
C GLY A 36 -5.93 16.12 6.71
N ILE A 37 -6.45 15.57 7.81
CA ILE A 37 -5.72 15.41 9.07
C ILE A 37 -4.85 14.16 9.01
N TYR A 38 -3.55 14.28 9.29
CA TYR A 38 -2.62 13.15 9.40
C TYR A 38 -3.04 12.17 10.49
N ARG A 39 -3.02 10.87 10.17
CA ARG A 39 -3.44 9.79 11.09
C ARG A 39 -2.35 8.78 11.35
N GLY A 40 -1.45 8.57 10.40
CA GLY A 40 -0.32 7.68 10.61
C GLY A 40 0.39 7.32 9.33
N VAL A 41 1.47 6.56 9.50
CA VAL A 41 2.19 5.86 8.44
C VAL A 41 2.16 4.36 8.74
N ARG A 42 2.03 3.55 7.69
CA ARG A 42 2.26 2.10 7.73
C ARG A 42 3.21 1.71 6.61
N HIS A 43 3.83 0.57 6.77
CA HIS A 43 4.65 -0.06 5.75
C HIS A 43 4.31 -1.55 5.69
N GLY A 44 4.53 -2.14 4.52
CA GLY A 44 4.27 -3.55 4.30
C GLY A 44 5.16 -4.13 3.23
N ARG A 45 4.97 -5.41 2.96
CA ARG A 45 5.76 -6.15 1.97
C ARG A 45 4.88 -7.20 1.31
N VAL A 46 4.85 -7.16 -0.02
CA VAL A 46 4.10 -8.10 -0.85
C VAL A 46 5.09 -9.00 -1.58
N PHE A 47 4.92 -10.31 -1.47
CA PHE A 47 5.76 -11.34 -2.10
C PHE A 47 5.14 -11.87 -3.42
N ASP A 48 5.90 -12.69 -4.14
CA ASP A 48 5.48 -13.35 -5.39
C ASP A 48 5.04 -12.36 -6.49
N VAL A 49 5.81 -11.28 -6.67
CA VAL A 49 5.49 -10.20 -7.62
C VAL A 49 6.02 -10.44 -9.04
N SER A 50 7.06 -11.27 -9.22
CA SER A 50 7.70 -11.54 -10.51
C SER A 50 6.79 -12.28 -11.49
N LYS A 51 5.79 -12.99 -10.96
CA LYS A 51 4.77 -13.70 -11.73
C LYS A 51 3.60 -12.80 -12.14
N ARG A 52 3.56 -11.56 -11.65
CA ARG A 52 2.46 -10.60 -11.83
C ARG A 52 2.82 -9.55 -12.86
N GLN A 53 1.84 -9.09 -13.64
CA GLN A 53 2.06 -7.90 -14.47
C GLN A 53 2.06 -6.65 -13.59
N SER A 54 2.60 -5.54 -14.08
CA SER A 54 2.68 -4.30 -13.29
C SER A 54 1.33 -3.79 -12.73
N PRO A 55 0.18 -3.92 -13.42
CA PRO A 55 -1.12 -3.57 -12.83
C PRO A 55 -1.50 -4.47 -11.66
N ASP A 56 -1.15 -5.76 -11.73
CA ASP A 56 -1.44 -6.77 -10.71
C ASP A 56 -0.58 -6.57 -9.46
N VAL A 57 0.67 -6.08 -9.61
CA VAL A 57 1.53 -5.69 -8.47
C VAL A 57 0.96 -4.46 -7.78
N LYS A 58 0.53 -3.45 -8.56
CA LYS A 58 -0.10 -2.25 -7.99
C LYS A 58 -1.36 -2.60 -7.21
N LEU A 59 -2.22 -3.46 -7.78
CA LEU A 59 -3.45 -3.90 -7.11
C LEU A 59 -3.12 -4.64 -5.80
N ALA A 60 -2.15 -5.55 -5.82
CA ALA A 60 -1.72 -6.27 -4.63
C ALA A 60 -1.21 -5.35 -3.52
N VAL A 61 -0.45 -4.30 -3.86
CA VAL A 61 -0.01 -3.30 -2.89
C VAL A 61 -1.19 -2.52 -2.32
N MET A 62 -2.18 -2.17 -3.13
CA MET A 62 -3.38 -1.47 -2.67
C MET A 62 -4.24 -2.34 -1.73
N GLU A 63 -4.35 -3.64 -2.03
CA GLU A 63 -5.04 -4.62 -1.19
C GLU A 63 -4.32 -4.82 0.16
N ASP A 64 -3.00 -4.95 0.16
CA ASP A 64 -2.20 -5.09 1.39
C ASP A 64 -2.28 -3.82 2.27
N ILE A 65 -2.29 -2.63 1.65
CA ILE A 65 -2.51 -1.35 2.34
C ILE A 65 -3.89 -1.29 3.00
N GLU A 66 -4.92 -1.71 2.27
CA GLU A 66 -6.30 -1.77 2.77
C GLU A 66 -6.41 -2.72 3.96
N GLU A 67 -5.88 -3.94 3.82
CA GLU A 67 -5.91 -4.95 4.88
C GLU A 67 -5.22 -4.44 6.14
N ILE A 68 -3.99 -3.91 6.01
CA ILE A 68 -3.20 -3.43 7.16
C ILE A 68 -3.87 -2.25 7.85
N TRP A 69 -4.50 -1.33 7.12
CA TRP A 69 -5.11 -0.14 7.73
C TRP A 69 -6.51 -0.40 8.30
N VAL A 70 -7.34 -1.16 7.59
CA VAL A 70 -8.75 -1.36 7.96
C VAL A 70 -8.91 -2.44 9.02
N ASN A 71 -8.06 -3.46 9.03
CA ASN A 71 -8.16 -4.56 9.98
C ASN A 71 -7.37 -4.35 11.28
N GLU A 72 -6.70 -3.21 11.48
CA GLU A 72 -6.16 -2.84 12.80
C GLU A 72 -7.31 -2.70 13.82
N HIS A 73 -7.43 -3.71 14.69
CA HIS A 73 -8.26 -3.69 15.90
C HIS A 73 -7.37 -3.57 17.14
#